data_AF-A0A4R4W545-F1
#
_entry.id   AF-A0A4R4W545-F1
#
_cell.length_a   1.000
_cell.length_b   1.000
_cell.length_c   1.000
_cell.angle_alpha   90.00
_cell.angle_beta   90.00
_cell.angle_gamma   90.00
#
_symmetry.space_group_name_H-M   'P 1'
#
loop_
_entity.id
_entity.type
_entity.pdbx_description
1 polymer ?
#
loop_
_entity_poly.entity_id
_entity_poly.type
_entity_poly.pdbx_seq_one_letter_code
_entity_poly.pdbx_strand_id
1 'polypeptide(L)'
;MRWIRVLLCALVLLCLAPQASARTSPPTLPSPRRDPRIDAAANLDGTLYRPESVAGLDRPALLLRNGEAWEGGQDPTWGQAWPGIHGWKRWLAMRGTDHSSFTDIWLIIDQLTGQSPPLDPARAIDVTRTYLTAFFDQHLKHEPRPVLDAPSPRFPEVVFVGTG
;
A
#
# COMPACT_ATOMS: atom_id res chain seq x y z
N MET A 1 28.93 11.41 2.42
CA MET A 1 28.43 10.02 2.37
C MET A 1 27.08 9.97 3.08
N ARG A 2 25.98 9.99 2.32
CA ARG A 2 24.61 10.08 2.83
C ARG A 2 24.10 8.64 2.99
N TRP A 3 24.03 8.17 4.22
CA TRP A 3 23.52 6.84 4.54
C TRP A 3 22.10 6.67 4.00
N ILE A 4 21.83 5.51 3.42
CA ILE A 4 20.53 5.09 2.88
C ILE A 4 19.47 5.21 4.00
N ARG A 5 18.46 6.06 3.77
CA ARG A 5 17.36 6.34 4.72
C ARG A 5 16.09 5.68 4.21
N VAL A 6 15.85 4.44 4.64
CA VAL A 6 14.59 3.73 4.35
C VAL A 6 13.91 3.48 5.68
N LEU A 7 12.84 4.22 5.97
CA LEU A 7 11.84 3.75 6.93
C LEU A 7 10.71 3.14 6.10
N LEU A 8 10.68 1.81 6.06
CA LEU A 8 9.60 1.05 5.48
C LEU A 8 8.40 1.18 6.43
N CYS A 9 7.50 2.13 6.19
CA CYS A 9 6.20 2.13 6.85
C CYS A 9 5.28 1.17 6.08
N ALA A 10 5.55 -0.14 6.17
CA ALA A 10 4.62 -1.16 5.71
C ALA A 10 3.48 -1.20 6.72
N LEU A 11 2.43 -0.40 6.50
CA LEU A 11 1.25 -0.39 7.34
C LEU A 11 0.35 -1.58 6.97
N VAL A 12 0.84 -2.80 7.22
CA VAL A 12 -0.04 -3.97 7.36
C VAL A 12 -0.51 -3.94 8.81
N LEU A 13 -1.57 -3.19 9.09
CA LEU A 13 -2.26 -3.30 10.37
C LEU A 13 -3.06 -4.59 10.36
N LEU A 14 -2.44 -5.65 10.87
CA LEU A 14 -3.10 -6.90 11.22
C LEU A 14 -4.20 -6.58 12.25
N CYS A 15 -5.44 -6.43 11.80
CA CYS A 15 -6.58 -6.22 12.69
C CYS A 15 -7.07 -7.57 13.22
N LEU A 16 -6.30 -8.16 14.14
CA LEU A 16 -6.82 -9.06 15.16
C LEU A 16 -6.84 -8.29 16.48
N ALA A 17 -7.87 -7.46 16.66
CA ALA A 17 -8.24 -6.98 17.97
C ALA A 17 -9.77 -6.97 18.10
N PRO A 18 -10.36 -7.75 19.03
CA PRO A 18 -11.74 -7.56 19.40
C PRO A 18 -11.89 -6.18 20.03
N GLN A 19 -13.01 -5.52 19.74
CA GLN A 19 -13.39 -4.22 20.29
C GLN A 19 -13.19 -4.19 21.82
N ALA A 20 -12.16 -3.49 22.29
CA ALA A 20 -11.95 -3.19 23.69
C ALA A 20 -11.88 -1.67 23.87
N SER A 21 -12.93 -1.18 24.54
CA SER A 21 -13.21 0.16 25.03
C SER A 21 -12.01 1.08 25.34
N ALA A 22 -12.12 2.29 24.79
CA ALA A 22 -11.79 3.59 25.35
C ALA A 22 -10.37 3.87 25.93
N ARG A 23 -9.82 5.00 25.44
CA ARG A 23 -8.88 5.90 26.14
C ARG A 23 -7.37 5.61 26.04
N THR A 24 -6.91 5.06 24.93
CA THR A 24 -5.53 5.30 24.46
C THR A 24 -5.58 5.75 23.01
N SER A 25 -5.04 6.93 22.72
CA SER A 25 -4.73 7.27 21.32
C SER A 25 -3.72 6.22 20.85
N PRO A 26 -3.93 5.55 19.71
CA PRO A 26 -2.90 4.67 19.18
C PRO A 26 -1.61 5.49 19.00
N PRO A 27 -0.43 4.90 19.23
CA PRO A 27 0.84 5.58 19.00
C PRO A 27 0.81 6.20 17.60
N THR A 28 1.00 7.52 17.52
CA THR A 28 0.99 8.21 16.23
C THR A 28 2.29 7.85 15.53
N LEU A 29 2.23 6.89 14.60
CA LEU A 29 3.35 6.57 13.74
C LEU A 29 3.77 7.85 12.98
N PRO A 30 5.08 8.08 12.81
CA PRO A 30 5.56 9.25 12.09
C PRO A 30 5.01 9.24 10.67
N SER A 31 4.37 10.34 10.27
CA SER A 31 3.93 10.53 8.89
C SER A 31 5.06 11.17 8.06
N PRO A 32 5.16 10.88 6.76
CA PRO A 32 6.18 11.49 5.89
C PRO A 32 6.09 13.02 5.83
N ARG A 33 4.92 13.60 6.14
CA ARG A 33 4.77 15.04 6.37
C ARG A 33 5.59 15.54 7.55
N ARG A 34 5.57 14.80 8.67
CA ARG A 34 6.06 15.27 9.98
C ARG A 34 7.51 14.88 10.23
N ASP A 35 8.00 13.84 9.57
CA ASP A 35 9.40 13.42 9.67
C ASP A 35 10.13 13.68 8.36
N PRO A 36 10.99 14.71 8.28
CA PRO A 36 11.70 15.07 7.05
C PRO A 36 12.70 13.99 6.60
N ARG A 37 12.94 12.95 7.40
CA ARG A 37 13.81 11.82 7.07
C ARG A 37 13.11 10.75 6.23
N ILE A 38 11.79 10.80 6.09
CA ILE A 38 11.02 9.85 5.28
C ILE A 38 10.88 10.44 3.87
N ASP A 39 11.49 9.77 2.89
CA ASP A 39 11.58 10.28 1.52
C ASP A 39 10.46 9.75 0.61
N ALA A 40 9.84 8.62 0.94
CA ALA A 40 8.73 8.01 0.20
C ALA A 40 7.90 7.11 1.14
N ALA A 41 6.60 6.94 0.87
CA ALA A 41 5.73 6.07 1.67
C ALA A 41 4.79 5.22 0.81
N ALA A 42 4.50 4.01 1.29
CA ALA A 42 3.54 3.11 0.65
C ALA A 42 2.48 2.66 1.67
N ASN A 43 1.22 2.59 1.26
CA ASN A 43 0.13 2.00 2.03
C ASN A 43 -0.39 0.77 1.30
N LEU A 44 -0.38 -0.37 1.97
CA LEU A 44 -0.81 -1.67 1.45
C LEU A 44 -2.16 -2.00 2.11
N ASP A 45 -3.22 -1.55 1.47
CA ASP A 45 -4.60 -1.83 1.87
C ASP A 45 -4.96 -1.44 3.32
N GLY A 46 -4.22 -0.50 3.91
CA GLY A 46 -4.49 0.01 5.24
C GLY A 46 -5.50 1.16 5.21
N THR A 47 -6.48 1.12 6.13
CA THR A 47 -7.39 2.24 6.35
C THR A 47 -6.63 3.46 6.85
N LEU A 48 -6.89 4.62 6.24
CA LEU A 48 -6.33 5.90 6.68
C LEU A 48 -7.28 6.51 7.72
N TYR A 49 -7.13 6.11 8.99
CA TYR A 49 -7.99 6.62 10.09
C TYR A 49 -7.96 8.14 10.28
N ARG A 50 -6.96 8.81 9.72
CA ARG A 50 -6.83 10.29 9.67
C ARG A 50 -6.42 10.71 8.27
N PRO A 51 -7.34 10.73 7.29
CA PRO A 51 -7.03 11.10 5.90
C PRO A 51 -6.37 12.47 5.78
N GLU A 52 -6.74 13.41 6.65
CA GLU A 52 -6.17 14.76 6.72
C GLU A 52 -4.68 14.77 7.09
N SER A 53 -4.16 13.68 7.66
CA SER A 53 -2.73 13.59 8.01
C SER A 53 -1.81 13.67 6.78
N VAL A 54 -2.33 13.33 5.60
CA VAL A 54 -1.60 13.43 4.33
C VAL A 54 -1.88 14.72 3.55
N ALA A 55 -2.67 15.67 4.06
CA ALA A 55 -3.03 16.91 3.36
C ALA A 55 -1.86 17.89 3.15
N GLY A 56 -1.43 18.08 1.89
CA GLY A 56 -0.23 18.82 1.47
C GLY A 56 1.04 17.97 1.42
N LEU A 57 0.94 16.67 1.11
CA LEU A 57 2.08 15.75 1.15
C LEU A 57 2.84 15.84 -0.17
N ASP A 58 4.01 16.47 -0.14
CA ASP A 58 4.83 16.69 -1.35
C ASP A 58 5.81 15.55 -1.64
N ARG A 59 5.81 14.50 -0.79
CA ARG A 59 6.65 13.31 -0.97
C ARG A 59 5.91 12.22 -1.77
N PRO A 60 6.64 11.38 -2.51
CA PRO A 60 6.06 10.24 -3.23
C PRO A 60 5.22 9.32 -2.35
N ALA A 61 4.04 8.96 -2.83
CA ALA A 61 3.12 8.05 -2.15
C ALA A 61 2.56 6.97 -3.09
N LEU A 62 2.67 5.70 -2.69
CA LEU A 62 2.01 4.59 -3.33
C LEU A 62 0.86 4.08 -2.45
N LEU A 63 -0.35 4.04 -2.99
CA LEU A 63 -1.49 3.39 -2.35
C LEU A 63 -1.84 2.14 -3.17
N LEU A 64 -1.63 0.95 -2.61
CA LEU A 64 -1.95 -0.33 -3.25
C LEU A 64 -3.06 -1.03 -2.47
N ARG A 65 -4.23 -1.15 -3.09
CA ARG A 65 -5.45 -1.67 -2.47
C ARG A 65 -5.76 -3.09 -2.90
N ASN A 66 -6.45 -3.84 -2.06
CA ASN A 66 -7.00 -5.14 -2.46
C ASN A 66 -8.10 -4.98 -3.53
N GLY A 67 -8.34 -6.06 -4.27
CA GLY A 67 -9.28 -6.09 -5.39
C GLY A 67 -10.74 -6.19 -4.95
N GLU A 68 -11.03 -6.96 -3.91
CA GLU A 68 -12.37 -7.09 -3.33
C GLU A 68 -12.96 -5.72 -2.96
N ALA A 69 -12.15 -4.84 -2.39
CA ALA A 69 -12.55 -3.54 -1.91
C ALA A 69 -12.61 -2.49 -3.05
N TRP A 70 -11.95 -2.73 -4.19
CA TRP A 70 -12.19 -1.95 -5.41
C TRP A 70 -13.54 -2.30 -6.05
N GLU A 71 -13.93 -3.58 -6.02
CA GLU A 71 -15.12 -4.10 -6.70
C GLU A 71 -16.38 -4.09 -5.83
N GLY A 72 -16.24 -4.10 -4.49
CA GLY A 72 -17.35 -4.26 -3.54
C GLY A 72 -17.58 -3.13 -2.52
N GLY A 73 -16.69 -2.13 -2.43
CA GLY A 73 -16.90 -1.00 -1.51
C GLY A 73 -15.64 -0.19 -1.23
N GLN A 74 -15.64 1.08 -1.64
CA GLN A 74 -14.51 1.98 -1.41
C GLN A 74 -14.38 2.31 0.08
N ASP A 75 -13.21 2.07 0.67
CA ASP A 75 -12.79 2.71 1.91
C ASP A 75 -12.71 4.21 1.58
N PRO A 76 -13.66 5.02 2.08
CA PRO A 76 -13.75 6.41 1.68
C PRO A 76 -12.52 7.21 2.15
N THR A 77 -11.74 6.68 3.09
CA THR A 77 -10.55 7.35 3.63
C THR A 77 -9.50 7.58 2.56
N TRP A 78 -9.38 6.68 1.57
CA TRP A 78 -8.44 6.86 0.45
C TRP A 78 -8.88 7.97 -0.48
N GLY A 79 -10.17 8.01 -0.84
CA GLY A 79 -10.75 9.08 -1.63
C GLY A 79 -10.65 10.45 -0.94
N GLN A 80 -10.77 10.48 0.38
CA GLN A 80 -10.58 11.70 1.19
C GLN A 80 -9.11 12.14 1.28
N ALA A 81 -8.19 11.18 1.38
CA ALA A 81 -6.75 11.44 1.49
C ALA A 81 -6.12 11.84 0.15
N TRP A 82 -6.58 11.25 -0.96
CA TRP A 82 -5.97 11.37 -2.28
C TRP A 82 -5.78 12.82 -2.79
N PRO A 83 -6.74 13.75 -2.63
CA PRO A 83 -6.56 15.15 -3.00
C PRO A 83 -5.45 15.84 -2.19
N GLY A 84 -5.21 15.39 -0.95
CA GLY A 84 -4.19 15.93 -0.07
C GLY A 84 -2.75 15.56 -0.45
N ILE A 85 -2.55 14.54 -1.28
CA ILE A 85 -1.23 14.14 -1.74
C ILE A 85 -0.88 14.96 -2.97
N HIS A 86 0.14 15.81 -2.88
CA HIS A 86 0.55 16.75 -3.94
C HIS A 86 1.81 16.29 -4.69
N GLY A 87 2.65 15.49 -4.05
CA GLY A 87 3.80 14.86 -4.70
C GLY A 87 3.39 13.75 -5.65
N TRP A 88 4.39 13.08 -6.23
CA TRP A 88 4.19 11.90 -7.08
C TRP A 88 3.28 10.89 -6.39
N LYS A 89 2.25 10.40 -7.07
CA LYS A 89 1.31 9.47 -6.46
C LYS A 89 0.73 8.44 -7.41
N ARG A 90 0.54 7.23 -6.89
CA ARG A 90 -0.20 6.17 -7.57
C ARG A 90 -1.20 5.53 -6.62
N TRP A 91 -2.41 5.35 -7.12
CA TRP A 91 -3.43 4.52 -6.50
C TRP A 91 -3.67 3.34 -7.42
N LEU A 92 -3.26 2.17 -6.94
CA LEU A 92 -3.37 0.89 -7.61
C LEU A 92 -4.37 -0.01 -6.86
N ALA A 93 -5.02 -0.91 -7.59
CA ALA A 93 -5.80 -2.00 -7.03
C ALA A 93 -5.30 -3.34 -7.62
N MET A 94 -5.31 -4.41 -6.82
CA MET A 94 -4.88 -5.75 -7.26
C MET A 94 -6.06 -6.73 -7.26
N ARG A 95 -6.56 -7.11 -8.43
CA ARG A 95 -7.70 -8.04 -8.55
C ARG A 95 -7.41 -9.41 -7.94
N GLY A 96 -8.46 -10.06 -7.44
CA GLY A 96 -8.38 -11.40 -6.84
C GLY A 96 -7.71 -11.44 -5.47
N THR A 97 -7.49 -10.28 -4.85
CA THR A 97 -6.90 -10.16 -3.51
C THR A 97 -7.90 -9.58 -2.51
N ASP A 98 -7.69 -9.92 -1.24
CA ASP A 98 -8.29 -9.34 -0.05
C ASP A 98 -7.21 -8.65 0.83
N HIS A 99 -7.59 -8.19 2.02
CA HIS A 99 -6.67 -7.53 2.95
C HIS A 99 -5.47 -8.39 3.36
N SER A 100 -5.70 -9.69 3.56
CA SER A 100 -4.69 -10.65 3.99
C SER A 100 -3.63 -10.93 2.92
N SER A 101 -3.94 -10.66 1.65
CA SER A 101 -3.11 -10.96 0.49
C SER A 101 -1.81 -10.14 0.40
N PHE A 102 -1.68 -9.06 1.16
CA PHE A 102 -0.45 -8.26 1.25
C PHE A 102 0.53 -8.76 2.32
N THR A 103 0.27 -9.96 2.85
CA THR A 103 1.12 -10.66 3.82
C THR A 103 1.34 -12.10 3.37
N ASP A 104 2.19 -12.83 4.09
CA ASP A 104 2.45 -14.24 3.81
C ASP A 104 1.32 -15.17 4.32
N ILE A 105 0.25 -14.64 4.94
CA ILE A 105 -0.77 -15.49 5.59
C ILE A 105 -1.51 -16.40 4.61
N TRP A 106 -1.87 -15.92 3.42
CA TRP A 106 -2.54 -16.76 2.42
C TRP A 106 -1.62 -17.83 1.86
N LEU A 107 -0.32 -17.56 1.74
CA LEU A 107 0.65 -18.59 1.34
C LEU A 107 0.75 -19.69 2.42
N ILE A 108 0.73 -19.31 3.69
CA ILE A 108 0.74 -20.25 4.82
C ILE A 108 -0.57 -21.07 4.86
N ILE A 109 -1.72 -20.41 4.71
CA ILE A 109 -3.03 -21.09 4.69
C ILE A 109 -3.10 -22.09 3.54
N ASP A 110 -2.73 -21.68 2.33
CA ASP A 110 -2.73 -22.55 1.15
C ASP A 110 -1.86 -23.80 1.35
N GLN A 111 -0.65 -23.64 1.87
CA GLN A 111 0.24 -24.78 2.15
C GLN A 111 -0.29 -25.74 3.22
N LEU A 112 -1.04 -25.23 4.20
CA LEU A 112 -1.55 -26.03 5.31
C LEU A 112 -2.91 -26.67 5.03
N THR A 113 -3.76 -26.02 4.22
CA THR A 113 -5.17 -26.39 4.06
C THR A 113 -5.61 -26.56 2.60
N GLY A 114 -4.81 -26.08 1.63
CA GLY A 114 -5.20 -25.99 0.22
C GLY A 114 -6.23 -24.90 -0.07
N GLN A 115 -6.51 -24.02 0.89
CA GLN A 115 -7.41 -22.88 0.69
C GLN A 115 -6.63 -21.66 0.20
N SER A 116 -7.13 -21.04 -0.87
CA SER A 116 -6.51 -19.89 -1.52
C SER A 116 -7.54 -18.82 -1.85
N PRO A 117 -7.18 -17.53 -1.84
CA PRO A 117 -7.99 -16.49 -2.47
C PRO A 117 -8.02 -16.70 -4.00
N PRO A 118 -8.84 -15.93 -4.74
CA PRO A 118 -8.96 -16.09 -6.20
C PRO A 118 -7.64 -15.89 -6.95
N LEU A 119 -6.77 -14.98 -6.49
CA LEU A 119 -5.40 -14.85 -6.99
C LEU A 119 -4.48 -15.80 -6.20
N ASP A 120 -3.62 -16.52 -6.91
CA ASP A 120 -2.59 -17.36 -6.29
C ASP A 120 -1.74 -16.57 -5.26
N PRO A 121 -1.52 -17.08 -4.03
CA PRO A 121 -0.82 -16.32 -2.99
C PRO A 121 0.63 -15.99 -3.34
N ALA A 122 1.34 -16.92 -3.99
CA ALA A 122 2.71 -16.66 -4.44
C ALA A 122 2.73 -15.56 -5.50
N ARG A 123 1.74 -15.56 -6.39
CA ARG A 123 1.55 -14.49 -7.37
C ARG A 123 1.26 -13.14 -6.71
N ALA A 124 0.37 -13.07 -5.72
CA ALA A 124 0.07 -11.83 -5.00
C ALA A 124 1.32 -11.24 -4.33
N ILE A 125 2.16 -12.09 -3.73
CA ILE A 125 3.46 -11.72 -3.15
C ILE A 125 4.40 -11.17 -4.22
N ASP A 126 4.54 -11.84 -5.37
CA ASP A 126 5.41 -11.41 -6.47
C ASP A 126 5.02 -10.05 -7.02
N VAL A 127 3.72 -9.80 -7.21
CA VAL A 127 3.20 -8.52 -7.68
C VAL A 127 3.47 -7.43 -6.66
N THR A 128 3.12 -7.69 -5.39
CA THR A 128 3.34 -6.73 -4.29
C THR A 128 4.80 -6.33 -4.19
N ARG A 129 5.72 -7.31 -4.21
CA ARG A 129 7.17 -7.08 -4.20
C ARG A 129 7.63 -6.30 -5.42
N THR A 130 7.12 -6.62 -6.61
CA THR A 130 7.49 -5.93 -7.84
C THR A 130 7.13 -4.45 -7.78
N TYR A 131 5.88 -4.12 -7.41
CA TYR A 131 5.41 -2.74 -7.39
C TYR A 131 6.04 -1.92 -6.26
N LEU A 132 6.24 -2.51 -5.07
CA LEU A 132 6.96 -1.85 -3.97
C LEU A 132 8.42 -1.60 -4.32
N THR A 133 9.11 -2.58 -4.89
CA THR A 133 10.51 -2.45 -5.30
C THR A 133 10.63 -1.38 -6.38
N ALA A 134 9.76 -1.41 -7.40
CA ALA A 134 9.70 -0.38 -8.42
C ALA A 134 9.51 1.02 -7.82
N PHE A 135 8.58 1.18 -6.89
CA PHE A 135 8.31 2.46 -6.23
C PHE A 135 9.54 2.97 -5.48
N PHE A 136 10.15 2.14 -4.65
CA PHE A 136 11.32 2.55 -3.87
C PHE A 136 12.56 2.75 -4.74
N ASP A 137 12.78 1.94 -5.77
CA ASP A 137 13.89 2.15 -6.70
C ASP A 137 13.74 3.49 -7.44
N GLN A 138 12.53 3.83 -7.88
CA GLN A 138 12.28 5.10 -8.55
C GLN A 138 12.54 6.31 -7.64
N HIS A 139 12.12 6.25 -6.38
CA HIS A 139 12.18 7.43 -5.51
C HIS A 139 13.42 7.51 -4.62
N LEU A 140 14.06 6.37 -4.32
CA LEU A 140 15.24 6.31 -3.44
C LEU A 140 16.54 6.05 -4.20
N LYS A 141 16.48 5.40 -5.36
CA LYS A 141 17.63 5.17 -6.24
C LYS A 141 17.61 5.99 -7.52
N HIS A 142 16.51 6.72 -7.77
CA HIS A 142 16.32 7.51 -8.99
C HIS A 142 16.35 6.66 -10.27
N GLU A 143 15.90 5.40 -10.17
CA GLU A 143 15.83 4.48 -11.32
C GLU A 143 14.41 4.48 -11.90
N PRO A 144 14.19 4.93 -13.15
CA PRO A 144 12.86 4.89 -13.76
C PRO A 144 12.29 3.47 -13.79
N ARG A 145 11.03 3.31 -13.41
CA ARG A 145 10.34 2.01 -13.35
C ARG A 145 9.02 2.07 -14.12
N PRO A 146 9.01 1.76 -15.43
CA PRO A 146 7.84 1.90 -16.30
C PRO A 146 6.58 1.13 -15.86
N VAL A 147 6.76 0.10 -15.03
CA VAL A 147 5.65 -0.66 -14.42
C VAL A 147 4.73 0.21 -13.55
N LEU A 148 5.19 1.39 -13.11
CA LEU A 148 4.43 2.36 -12.33
C LEU A 148 3.70 3.40 -13.19
N ASP A 149 3.85 3.39 -14.51
CA ASP A 149 3.31 4.45 -15.38
C ASP A 149 2.07 4.03 -16.14
N ALA A 150 1.90 2.73 -16.39
CA ALA A 150 0.77 2.20 -17.15
C ALA A 150 0.45 0.74 -16.77
N PRO A 151 -0.76 0.26 -17.10
CA PRO A 151 -1.10 -1.16 -17.01
C PRO A 151 -0.08 -2.03 -17.77
N SER A 152 0.27 -3.17 -17.18
CA SER A 152 1.27 -4.09 -17.73
C SER A 152 0.63 -5.42 -18.09
N PRO A 153 0.81 -5.94 -19.32
CA PRO A 153 0.38 -7.30 -19.67
C PRO A 153 1.03 -8.39 -18.82
N ARG A 154 2.18 -8.08 -18.20
CA ARG A 154 2.84 -8.99 -17.26
C ARG A 154 2.11 -9.06 -15.91
N PHE A 155 1.34 -8.04 -15.55
CA PHE A 155 0.63 -7.90 -14.27
C PHE A 155 -0.84 -7.51 -14.51
N PRO A 156 -1.63 -8.36 -15.20
CA PRO A 156 -3.01 -8.03 -15.58
C PRO A 156 -3.96 -7.80 -14.39
N GLU A 157 -3.60 -8.32 -13.22
CA GLU A 157 -4.30 -8.12 -11.95
C GLU A 157 -4.19 -6.68 -11.42
N VAL A 158 -3.17 -5.91 -11.83
CA VAL A 158 -2.98 -4.54 -11.34
C VAL A 158 -3.73 -3.53 -12.19
N VAL A 159 -4.60 -2.77 -11.53
CA VAL A 159 -5.42 -1.71 -12.10
C VAL A 159 -4.96 -0.36 -11.56
N PHE A 160 -4.84 0.62 -12.46
CA PHE A 160 -4.57 2.01 -12.09
C PHE A 160 -5.89 2.72 -11.80
N VAL A 161 -6.12 3.04 -10.53
CA VAL A 161 -7.31 3.77 -10.07
C VAL A 161 -7.09 5.28 -10.16
N GLY A 162 -5.89 5.74 -9.83
CA GLY A 162 -5.54 7.16 -9.87
C GLY A 162 -4.04 7.38 -10.07
N THR A 163 -3.72 8.40 -10.85
CA THR A 163 -2.33 8.84 -11.14
C THR A 163 -2.20 10.33 -10.87
N GLY A 164 -1.03 10.77 -10.42
CA GLY A 164 -0.69 12.18 -10.22
C GLY A 164 0.79 12.37 -9.87
#